data_AF-A0A2Z4G6B9-F1
#
_entry.id   AF-A0A2Z4G6B9-F1
#
_cell.length_a   1.000
_cell.length_b   1.000
_cell.length_c   1.000
_cell.angle_alpha   90.00
_cell.angle_beta   90.00
_cell.angle_gamma   90.00
#
_symmetry.space_group_name_H-M   'P 1'
#
loop_
_entity.id
_entity.type
_entity.pdbx_description
1 polymer ?
#
loop_
_entity_poly.entity_id
_entity_poly.type
_entity_poly.pdbx_seq_one_letter_code
_entity_poly.pdbx_strand_id
1 'polypeptide(L)'
;MFKYLFAVCFFLFVAKSYAQDPHMREAESVEEILKKNNPEEFEALQNHEKYLVIEKIGSTKRKKIFIDQEMAFLTMDDIPFKGNLTRLTDSTLSLTYFDNTMQRYELRMFYLKDIQLLYKRSVQKGLNYKLSPVTLLPLALDWIYFKRKPWENINTLYYIAGIEAARILIANRKKFFNKYKFNEKRRLRVFQY
;
A
#
# COMPACT_ATOMS: atom_id res chain seq x y z
N MET A 1 47.24 -23.64 16.08
CA MET A 1 47.36 -22.17 16.03
C MET A 1 46.99 -21.57 14.65
N PHE A 2 46.35 -22.31 13.72
CA PHE A 2 46.00 -21.81 12.37
C PHE A 2 44.49 -21.49 12.16
N LYS A 3 43.60 -21.92 13.07
CA LYS A 3 42.14 -21.72 12.93
C LYS A 3 41.68 -20.26 13.10
N TYR A 4 42.38 -19.49 13.94
CA TYR A 4 42.03 -18.08 14.20
C TYR A 4 42.52 -17.14 13.08
N LEU A 5 43.55 -17.54 12.33
CA LEU A 5 44.08 -16.73 11.23
C LEU A 5 43.07 -16.61 10.08
N PHE A 6 42.36 -17.72 9.78
CA PHE A 6 41.33 -17.74 8.74
C PHE A 6 40.11 -16.88 9.11
N ALA A 7 39.73 -16.88 10.39
CA ALA A 7 38.63 -16.06 10.89
C ALA A 7 38.96 -14.56 10.83
N VAL A 8 40.20 -14.17 11.14
CA VAL A 8 40.66 -12.78 11.07
C VAL A 8 40.77 -12.31 9.62
N CYS A 9 41.29 -13.14 8.70
CA CYS A 9 41.31 -12.82 7.28
C CYS A 9 39.90 -12.67 6.68
N PHE A 10 38.95 -13.52 7.06
CA PHE A 10 37.57 -13.43 6.60
C PHE A 10 36.89 -12.14 7.13
N PHE A 11 37.11 -11.79 8.40
CA PHE A 11 36.56 -10.56 8.98
C PHE A 11 37.13 -9.29 8.31
N LEU A 12 38.43 -9.29 7.98
CA LEU A 12 39.07 -8.18 7.26
C LEU A 12 38.61 -8.07 5.80
N PHE A 13 38.28 -9.19 5.16
CA PHE A 13 37.75 -9.20 3.80
C PHE A 13 36.31 -8.63 3.77
N VAL A 14 35.47 -9.05 4.71
CA VAL A 14 34.09 -8.54 4.84
C VAL A 14 34.07 -7.05 5.19
N ALA A 15 34.97 -6.58 6.07
CA ALA A 15 35.05 -5.17 6.42
C ALA A 15 35.44 -4.28 5.22
N LYS A 16 36.33 -4.75 4.33
CA LYS A 16 36.68 -4.01 3.10
C LYS A 16 35.54 -3.96 2.08
N SER A 17 34.70 -4.99 2.00
CA SER A 17 33.54 -5.01 1.09
C SER A 17 32.43 -4.02 1.48
N TYR A 18 32.37 -3.62 2.76
CA TYR A 18 31.36 -2.67 3.27
C TYR A 18 31.90 -1.24 3.49
N ALA A 19 33.20 -1.01 3.33
CA ALA A 19 33.87 0.27 3.60
C ALA A 19 34.25 1.05 2.34
N GLN A 20 33.37 1.11 1.34
CA GLN A 20 33.45 2.19 0.35
C GLN A 20 32.83 3.45 0.95
N ASP A 21 33.65 4.48 1.10
CA ASP A 21 33.26 5.81 1.57
C ASP A 21 32.03 6.31 0.79
N PRO A 22 30.92 6.73 1.44
CA PRO A 22 29.72 7.20 0.74
C PRO A 22 30.00 8.36 -0.23
N HIS A 23 31.07 9.12 0.04
CA HIS A 23 31.52 10.27 -0.74
C HIS A 23 32.36 9.90 -1.97
N MET A 24 32.83 8.66 -2.10
CA MET A 24 33.56 8.16 -3.28
C MET A 24 32.68 7.39 -4.26
N ARG A 25 31.37 7.30 -4.03
CA ARG A 25 30.42 6.78 -5.01
C ARG A 25 30.20 7.83 -6.08
N GLU A 26 30.38 7.46 -7.35
CA GLU A 26 29.93 8.28 -8.47
C GLU A 26 28.44 8.59 -8.26
N ALA A 27 28.07 9.86 -8.45
CA ALA A 27 26.68 10.26 -8.30
C ALA A 27 25.85 9.56 -9.40
N GLU A 28 25.03 8.58 -9.00
CA GLU A 28 24.09 7.92 -9.90
C GLU A 28 23.27 8.99 -10.64
N SER A 29 23.15 8.88 -11.96
CA SER A 29 22.35 9.82 -12.74
C SER A 29 20.87 9.71 -12.34
N VAL A 30 20.09 10.77 -12.56
CA VAL A 30 18.65 10.76 -12.23
C VAL A 30 17.92 9.60 -12.91
N GLU A 31 18.34 9.25 -14.12
CA GLU A 31 17.84 8.11 -14.90
C GLU A 31 18.18 6.77 -14.24
N GLU A 32 19.40 6.58 -13.74
CA GLU A 32 19.81 5.36 -13.03
C GLU A 32 19.05 5.21 -11.71
N ILE A 33 18.88 6.31 -10.97
CA ILE A 33 18.09 6.35 -9.74
C ILE A 33 16.63 5.98 -10.04
N LEU A 34 16.07 6.50 -11.13
CA LEU A 34 14.69 6.23 -11.53
C LEU A 34 14.51 4.77 -11.96
N LYS A 35 15.40 4.26 -12.83
CA LYS A 35 15.41 2.87 -13.28
C LYS A 35 15.48 1.88 -12.12
N LYS A 36 16.25 2.21 -11.08
CA LYS A 36 16.42 1.38 -9.88
C LYS A 36 15.23 1.45 -8.93
N ASN A 37 14.64 2.63 -8.73
CA ASN A 37 13.58 2.82 -7.74
C ASN A 37 12.17 2.59 -8.29
N ASN A 38 11.91 3.03 -9.53
CA ASN A 38 10.62 2.94 -10.22
C ASN A 38 10.86 2.50 -11.69
N PRO A 39 11.15 1.21 -11.95
CA PRO A 39 11.45 0.74 -13.29
C PRO A 39 10.29 0.97 -14.27
N GLU A 40 9.03 0.84 -13.83
CA GLU A 40 7.88 1.03 -14.72
C GLU A 40 7.69 2.51 -15.12
N GLU A 41 8.07 3.44 -14.24
CA GLU A 41 8.06 4.88 -14.57
C GLU A 41 9.16 5.21 -15.58
N PHE A 42 10.33 4.58 -15.44
CA PHE A 42 11.46 4.74 -16.36
C PHE A 42 11.12 4.20 -17.75
N GLU A 43 10.59 2.98 -17.83
CA GLU A 43 10.15 2.36 -19.09
C GLU A 43 9.07 3.21 -19.78
N ALA A 44 8.06 3.66 -19.02
CA ALA A 44 7.01 4.51 -19.57
C ALA A 44 7.55 5.84 -20.11
N LEU A 45 8.58 6.41 -19.49
CA LEU A 45 9.22 7.63 -19.94
C LEU A 45 10.04 7.41 -21.22
N GLN A 46 10.77 6.29 -21.32
CA GLN A 46 11.54 5.94 -22.52
C GLN A 46 10.65 5.61 -23.73
N ASN A 47 9.55 4.90 -23.49
CA ASN A 47 8.65 4.42 -24.54
C ASN A 47 7.52 5.42 -24.88
N HIS A 48 7.47 6.58 -24.22
CA HIS A 48 6.36 7.54 -24.32
C HIS A 48 4.98 6.90 -24.07
N GLU A 49 4.91 6.00 -23.09
CA GLU A 49 3.70 5.24 -22.79
C GLU A 49 2.65 6.09 -22.06
N LYS A 50 1.39 5.65 -22.22
CA LYS A 50 0.27 6.23 -21.48
C LYS A 50 0.24 5.66 -20.06
N TYR A 51 -0.10 6.52 -19.09
CA TYR A 51 -0.21 6.16 -17.68
C TYR A 51 -1.45 6.77 -17.03
N LEU A 52 -1.91 6.14 -15.96
CA LEU A 52 -3.05 6.59 -15.18
C LEU A 52 -2.60 7.52 -14.05
N VAL A 53 -3.39 8.57 -13.82
CA VAL A 53 -3.16 9.53 -12.75
C VAL A 53 -4.41 9.66 -11.91
N ILE A 54 -4.24 9.47 -10.60
CA ILE A 54 -5.23 9.78 -9.59
C ILE A 54 -4.95 11.20 -9.09
N GLU A 55 -5.87 12.10 -9.38
CA GLU A 55 -5.77 13.50 -9.01
C GLU A 55 -6.87 13.89 -8.03
N LYS A 56 -6.50 14.60 -6.96
CA LYS A 56 -7.44 15.26 -6.06
C LYS A 56 -7.55 16.72 -6.49
N ILE A 57 -8.77 17.20 -6.77
CA ILE A 57 -9.00 18.60 -7.14
C ILE A 57 -8.52 19.51 -6.00
N GLY A 58 -7.73 20.53 -6.37
CA GLY A 58 -7.11 21.46 -5.42
C GLY A 58 -5.87 20.91 -4.70
N SER A 59 -5.31 19.78 -5.14
CA SER A 59 -4.04 19.25 -4.60
C SER A 59 -3.03 19.00 -5.71
N THR A 60 -1.76 19.33 -5.43
CA THR A 60 -0.62 19.00 -6.31
C THR A 60 -0.21 17.53 -6.20
N LYS A 61 -0.70 16.80 -5.20
CA LYS A 61 -0.36 15.38 -4.99
C LYS A 61 -1.08 14.52 -6.01
N ARG A 62 -0.29 13.85 -6.85
CA ARG A 62 -0.75 12.90 -7.87
C ARG A 62 -0.16 11.53 -7.60
N LYS A 63 -0.98 10.49 -7.76
CA LYS A 63 -0.48 9.11 -7.81
C LYS A 63 -0.52 8.64 -9.25
N LYS A 64 0.63 8.28 -9.79
CA LYS A 64 0.77 7.66 -11.12
C LYS A 64 0.64 6.14 -11.00
N ILE A 65 0.08 5.52 -12.02
CA ILE A 65 -0.02 4.06 -12.19
C ILE A 65 0.39 3.78 -13.64
N PHE A 66 1.42 2.95 -13.80
CA PHE A 66 2.02 2.64 -15.10
C PHE A 66 1.55 1.27 -15.60
N ILE A 67 1.87 0.98 -16.86
CA ILE A 67 1.70 -0.36 -17.43
C ILE A 67 2.53 -1.36 -16.61
N ASP A 68 2.09 -2.62 -16.59
CA ASP A 68 2.60 -3.74 -15.81
C ASP A 68 2.47 -3.64 -14.28
N GLN A 69 1.89 -2.54 -13.77
CA GLN A 69 1.53 -2.44 -12.36
C GLN A 69 0.20 -3.16 -12.04
N GLU A 70 0.17 -3.86 -10.91
CA GLU A 70 -1.06 -4.47 -10.40
C GLU A 70 -2.03 -3.39 -9.91
N MET A 71 -3.29 -3.48 -10.35
CA MET A 71 -4.36 -2.62 -9.88
C MET A 71 -5.59 -3.43 -9.47
N ALA A 72 -6.31 -2.89 -8.50
CA ALA A 72 -7.59 -3.43 -8.07
C ALA A 72 -8.60 -2.29 -7.98
N PHE A 73 -9.81 -2.52 -8.46
CA PHE A 73 -10.87 -1.53 -8.46
C PHE A 73 -12.25 -2.18 -8.31
N LEU A 74 -13.25 -1.35 -8.04
CA LEU A 74 -14.66 -1.72 -8.04
C LEU A 74 -15.33 -0.99 -9.20
N THR A 75 -16.13 -1.71 -9.99
CA THR A 75 -16.96 -1.09 -11.02
C THR A 75 -18.17 -0.38 -10.42
N MET A 76 -18.90 0.38 -11.25
CA MET A 76 -20.18 0.99 -10.86
C MET A 76 -21.24 -0.06 -10.47
N ASP A 77 -21.13 -1.28 -11.01
CA ASP A 77 -22.00 -2.43 -10.68
C ASP A 77 -21.55 -3.19 -9.43
N ASP A 78 -20.68 -2.59 -8.61
CA ASP A 78 -20.10 -3.18 -7.40
C ASP A 78 -19.34 -4.52 -7.64
N ILE A 79 -18.82 -4.73 -8.85
CA ILE A 79 -18.03 -5.92 -9.19
C ILE A 79 -16.53 -5.63 -8.97
N PRO A 80 -15.85 -6.39 -8.10
CA PRO A 80 -14.42 -6.18 -7.84
C PRO A 80 -13.57 -6.84 -8.93
N PHE A 81 -12.56 -6.12 -9.40
CA PHE A 81 -11.52 -6.64 -10.30
C PHE A 81 -10.13 -6.42 -9.75
N LYS A 82 -9.23 -7.35 -10.06
CA LYS A 82 -7.81 -7.29 -9.73
C LYS A 82 -7.00 -7.91 -10.86
N GLY A 83 -5.97 -7.21 -11.32
CA GLY A 83 -5.09 -7.68 -12.38
C GLY A 83 -3.98 -6.69 -12.68
N ASN A 84 -3.12 -7.04 -13.64
CA ASN A 84 -2.02 -6.18 -14.09
C ASN A 84 -2.50 -5.32 -15.26
N LEU A 85 -2.18 -4.02 -15.22
CA LEU A 85 -2.51 -3.09 -16.29
C LEU A 85 -1.64 -3.37 -17.51
N THR A 86 -2.23 -3.86 -18.60
CA THR A 86 -1.46 -4.22 -19.80
C THR A 86 -1.61 -3.23 -20.94
N ARG A 87 -2.73 -2.51 -21.00
CA ARG A 87 -2.94 -1.50 -22.04
C ARG A 87 -3.78 -0.35 -21.52
N LEU A 88 -3.46 0.86 -22.01
CA LEU A 88 -4.20 2.07 -21.71
C LEU A 88 -4.52 2.84 -22.98
N THR A 89 -5.78 3.26 -23.12
CA THR A 89 -6.23 4.24 -24.12
C THR A 89 -6.76 5.48 -23.41
N ASP A 90 -7.31 6.45 -24.14
CA ASP A 90 -7.81 7.70 -23.54
C ASP A 90 -9.05 7.49 -22.66
N SER A 91 -9.81 6.40 -22.90
CA SER A 91 -11.07 6.12 -22.20
C SER A 91 -11.20 4.69 -21.67
N THR A 92 -10.32 3.78 -22.08
CA THR A 92 -10.33 2.38 -21.66
C THR A 92 -9.00 1.94 -21.09
N LEU A 93 -9.06 0.94 -20.22
CA LEU A 93 -7.91 0.19 -19.75
C LEU A 93 -8.15 -1.29 -20.00
N SER A 94 -7.06 -2.04 -20.18
CA SER A 94 -7.09 -3.50 -20.24
C SER A 94 -6.30 -4.07 -19.08
N LEU A 95 -6.90 -5.02 -18.38
CA LEU A 95 -6.24 -5.80 -17.34
C LEU A 95 -6.02 -7.22 -17.80
N THR A 96 -4.86 -7.76 -17.47
CA THR A 96 -4.62 -9.20 -17.50
C THR A 96 -4.78 -9.76 -16.09
N TYR A 97 -5.61 -10.78 -15.95
CA TYR A 97 -5.80 -11.50 -14.68
C TYR A 97 -5.80 -13.01 -14.92
N PHE A 98 -5.47 -13.77 -13.88
CA PHE A 98 -5.55 -15.23 -13.91
C PHE A 98 -6.96 -15.66 -13.51
N ASP A 99 -7.68 -16.28 -14.44
CA ASP A 99 -8.97 -16.90 -14.13
C ASP A 99 -8.74 -18.30 -13.54
N ASN A 100 -9.17 -18.48 -12.29
CA ASN A 100 -9.06 -19.75 -11.59
C ASN A 100 -10.02 -20.81 -12.15
N THR A 101 -11.14 -20.42 -12.76
CA THR A 101 -12.13 -21.36 -13.29
C THR A 101 -11.63 -21.99 -14.60
N MET A 102 -11.06 -21.19 -15.48
CA MET A 102 -10.50 -21.65 -16.76
C MET A 102 -9.00 -21.97 -16.70
N GLN A 103 -8.34 -21.73 -15.57
CA GLN A 103 -6.89 -21.92 -15.36
C GLN A 103 -6.01 -21.24 -16.41
N ARG A 104 -6.38 -20.02 -16.83
CA ARG A 104 -5.66 -19.27 -17.88
C ARG A 104 -5.62 -17.79 -17.59
N TYR A 105 -4.64 -17.12 -18.19
CA TYR A 105 -4.61 -15.65 -18.20
C TYR A 105 -5.60 -15.11 -19.22
N GLU A 106 -6.47 -14.22 -18.77
CA GLU A 106 -7.43 -13.54 -19.61
C GLU A 106 -7.16 -12.04 -19.61
N LEU A 107 -7.40 -11.42 -20.77
CA LEU A 107 -7.33 -9.98 -20.94
C LEU A 107 -8.75 -9.43 -21.03
N ARG A 108 -9.07 -8.45 -20.17
CA ARG A 108 -10.38 -7.81 -20.13
C ARG A 108 -10.26 -6.30 -20.18
N MET A 109 -11.08 -5.70 -21.03
CA MET A 109 -11.16 -4.26 -21.21
C MET A 109 -12.25 -3.67 -20.32
N PHE A 110 -11.98 -2.48 -19.78
CA PHE A 110 -12.89 -1.69 -18.95
C PHE A 110 -12.87 -0.24 -19.40
N TYR A 111 -14.01 0.44 -19.35
CA TYR A 111 -14.04 1.89 -19.52
C TYR A 111 -13.70 2.58 -18.20
N LEU A 112 -12.94 3.67 -18.26
CA LEU A 112 -12.56 4.45 -17.09
C LEU A 112 -13.77 5.05 -16.36
N LYS A 113 -14.83 5.38 -17.10
CA LYS A 113 -16.09 5.89 -16.55
C LYS A 113 -16.83 4.86 -15.69
N ASP A 114 -16.59 3.56 -15.93
CA ASP A 114 -17.26 2.47 -15.21
C ASP A 114 -16.55 2.12 -13.89
N ILE A 115 -15.44 2.80 -13.58
CA ILE A 115 -14.65 2.57 -12.37
C ILE A 115 -15.15 3.50 -11.25
N GLN A 116 -15.74 2.91 -10.21
CA GLN A 116 -16.31 3.64 -9.08
C GLN A 116 -15.24 4.02 -8.03
N LEU A 117 -14.34 3.09 -7.71
CA LEU A 117 -13.23 3.32 -6.78
C LEU A 117 -12.04 2.43 -7.13
N LEU A 118 -10.85 2.89 -6.74
CA LEU A 118 -9.60 2.15 -6.90
C LEU A 118 -8.99 1.84 -5.53
N TYR A 119 -8.56 0.59 -5.31
CA TYR A 119 -7.91 0.17 -4.07
C TYR A 119 -6.43 0.58 -4.06
N LYS A 120 -5.95 1.14 -2.95
CA LYS A 120 -4.56 1.63 -2.87
C LYS A 120 -3.53 0.49 -2.86
N ARG A 121 -3.94 -0.70 -2.42
CA ARG A 121 -3.15 -1.93 -2.20
C ARG A 121 -4.06 -3.15 -2.28
N SER A 122 -3.51 -4.35 -2.46
CA SER A 122 -4.27 -5.60 -2.30
C SER A 122 -4.86 -5.70 -0.88
N VAL A 123 -6.15 -6.05 -0.78
CA VAL A 123 -6.84 -6.18 0.50
C VAL A 123 -6.61 -7.60 1.03
N GLN A 124 -5.89 -7.74 2.15
CA GLN A 124 -5.79 -9.01 2.86
C GLN A 124 -7.13 -9.36 3.53
N LYS A 125 -7.58 -10.61 3.38
CA LYS A 125 -8.81 -11.13 3.99
C LYS A 125 -8.71 -11.16 5.53
N GLY A 126 -9.84 -10.96 6.22
CA GLY A 126 -9.97 -11.01 7.69
C GLY A 126 -9.73 -9.68 8.41
N LEU A 127 -10.06 -9.59 9.70
CA LEU A 127 -9.70 -8.47 10.58
C LEU A 127 -8.51 -8.87 11.44
N ASN A 128 -7.52 -7.99 11.57
CA ASN A 128 -6.42 -8.18 12.51
C ASN A 128 -6.96 -7.76 13.87
N TYR A 129 -7.33 -8.75 14.68
CA TYR A 129 -7.85 -8.55 16.02
C TYR A 129 -6.90 -9.18 17.03
N LYS A 130 -6.42 -8.38 17.98
CA LYS A 130 -5.64 -8.84 19.13
C LYS A 130 -6.13 -8.08 20.36
N LEU A 131 -6.71 -8.81 21.31
CA LEU A 131 -7.02 -8.29 22.63
C LEU A 131 -5.74 -7.73 23.25
N SER A 132 -5.84 -6.53 23.83
CA SER A 132 -4.72 -5.94 24.55
C SER A 132 -5.17 -5.52 25.95
N PRO A 133 -4.36 -5.77 26.98
CA PRO A 133 -4.67 -5.33 28.33
C PRO A 133 -4.88 -3.82 28.46
N VAL A 134 -4.34 -3.02 27.52
CA VAL A 134 -4.47 -1.56 27.50
C VAL A 134 -5.93 -1.10 27.40
N THR A 135 -6.82 -1.90 26.82
CA THR A 135 -8.25 -1.54 26.72
C THR A 135 -8.97 -1.59 28.06
N LEU A 136 -8.39 -2.27 29.05
CA LEU A 136 -8.91 -2.36 30.41
C LEU A 136 -8.40 -1.23 31.32
N LEU A 137 -7.54 -0.33 30.82
CA LEU A 137 -7.02 0.81 31.59
C LEU A 137 -8.12 1.66 32.24
N PRO A 138 -9.26 1.96 31.59
CA PRO A 138 -10.35 2.68 32.26
C PRO A 138 -10.88 1.95 33.50
N LEU A 139 -11.01 0.62 33.46
CA LEU A 139 -11.42 -0.17 34.64
C LEU A 139 -10.35 -0.15 35.74
N ALA A 140 -9.08 -0.25 35.35
CA ALA A 140 -7.97 -0.19 36.30
C ALA A 140 -7.90 1.18 36.99
N LEU A 141 -8.13 2.28 36.25
CA LEU A 141 -8.16 3.63 36.81
C LEU A 141 -9.37 3.82 37.76
N ASP A 142 -10.55 3.36 37.37
CA ASP A 142 -11.74 3.42 38.22
C ASP A 142 -11.58 2.63 39.53
N TRP A 143 -10.95 1.46 39.47
CA TRP A 143 -10.69 0.65 40.65
C TRP A 143 -9.59 1.28 41.52
N ILE A 144 -8.42 1.59 40.96
CA ILE A 144 -7.25 1.99 41.72
C ILE A 144 -7.37 3.42 42.26
N TYR A 145 -7.79 4.37 41.41
CA TYR A 145 -7.83 5.78 41.77
C TYR A 145 -9.17 6.20 42.35
N PHE A 146 -10.28 5.74 41.77
CA PHE A 146 -11.62 6.17 42.17
C PHE A 146 -12.29 5.21 43.17
N LYS A 147 -11.64 4.08 43.51
CA LYS A 147 -12.13 3.05 44.45
C LYS A 147 -13.54 2.55 44.11
N ARG A 148 -13.95 2.61 42.84
CA ARG A 148 -15.23 2.10 42.35
C ARG A 148 -15.04 0.71 41.77
N LYS A 149 -15.96 -0.20 42.07
CA LYS A 149 -15.87 -1.53 41.51
C LYS A 149 -16.14 -1.46 39.99
N PRO A 150 -15.42 -2.26 39.16
CA PRO A 150 -15.52 -2.22 37.71
C PRO A 150 -16.94 -2.33 37.12
N TRP A 151 -17.85 -2.99 37.84
CA TRP A 151 -19.24 -3.22 37.43
C TRP A 151 -20.22 -2.11 37.86
N GLU A 152 -19.78 -1.14 38.67
CA GLU A 152 -20.64 -0.06 39.15
C GLU A 152 -20.69 1.14 38.18
N ASN A 153 -19.76 1.21 37.22
CA ASN A 153 -19.67 2.32 36.26
C ASN A 153 -19.95 1.87 34.83
N ILE A 154 -21.20 2.05 34.39
CA ILE A 154 -21.63 1.75 33.01
C ILE A 154 -20.85 2.59 31.99
N ASN A 155 -20.45 3.82 32.33
CA ASN A 155 -19.68 4.68 31.44
C ASN A 155 -18.30 4.09 31.11
N THR A 156 -17.71 3.35 32.05
CA THR A 156 -16.41 2.69 31.86
C THR A 156 -16.50 1.56 30.84
N LEU A 157 -17.61 0.83 30.80
CA LEU A 157 -17.89 -0.14 29.75
C LEU A 157 -18.01 0.54 28.37
N TYR A 158 -18.67 1.70 28.28
CA TYR A 158 -18.73 2.47 27.03
C TYR A 158 -17.35 2.96 26.60
N TYR A 159 -16.50 3.41 27.54
CA TYR A 159 -15.13 3.81 27.22
C TYR A 159 -14.29 2.64 26.69
N ILE A 160 -14.39 1.45 27.29
CA ILE A 160 -13.69 0.25 26.81
C ILE A 160 -14.15 -0.10 25.38
N ALA A 161 -15.46 -0.11 25.15
CA ALA A 161 -16.02 -0.40 23.82
C ALA A 161 -15.54 0.63 22.78
N GLY A 162 -15.51 1.91 23.14
CA GLY A 162 -14.99 2.98 22.29
C GLY A 162 -13.49 2.84 21.99
N ILE A 163 -12.68 2.56 23.01
CA ILE A 163 -11.23 2.33 22.86
C ILE A 163 -11.00 1.11 21.96
N GLU A 164 -11.73 0.02 22.15
CA GLU A 164 -11.55 -1.18 21.36
C GLU A 164 -11.98 -0.98 19.90
N ALA A 165 -13.09 -0.27 19.65
CA ALA A 165 -13.51 0.11 18.30
C ALA A 165 -12.43 0.97 17.60
N ALA A 166 -11.88 1.96 18.30
CA ALA A 166 -10.79 2.79 17.78
C ALA A 166 -9.54 1.96 17.47
N ARG A 167 -9.17 1.01 18.35
CA ARG A 167 -8.02 0.12 18.13
C ARG A 167 -8.23 -0.79 16.93
N ILE A 168 -9.42 -1.35 16.73
CA ILE A 168 -9.75 -2.15 15.54
C ILE A 168 -9.58 -1.31 14.27
N LEU A 169 -10.07 -0.07 14.26
CA LEU A 169 -9.92 0.85 13.13
C LEU A 169 -8.44 1.19 12.86
N ILE A 170 -7.64 1.43 13.89
CA ILE A 170 -6.21 1.74 13.76
C ILE A 170 -5.43 0.52 13.25
N ALA A 171 -5.63 -0.64 13.90
CA ALA A 171 -4.97 -1.90 13.54
C ALA A 171 -5.31 -2.32 12.09
N ASN A 172 -6.53 -2.01 11.64
CA ASN A 172 -7.00 -2.31 10.30
C ASN A 172 -7.09 -1.06 9.40
N ARG A 173 -6.37 0.02 9.70
CA ARG A 173 -6.42 1.28 8.93
C ARG A 173 -6.14 1.05 7.44
N LYS A 174 -5.23 0.12 7.15
CA LYS A 174 -4.84 -0.27 5.79
C LYS A 174 -5.96 -0.97 5.04
N LYS A 175 -7.01 -1.45 5.70
CA LYS A 175 -8.22 -2.05 5.10
C LYS A 175 -9.32 -1.00 4.95
N PHE A 176 -9.62 -0.26 6.03
CA PHE A 176 -10.69 0.75 6.02
C PHE A 176 -10.41 1.95 5.11
N PHE A 177 -9.15 2.43 5.06
CA PHE A 177 -8.75 3.60 4.29
C PHE A 177 -8.01 3.24 2.99
N ASN A 178 -8.20 2.02 2.50
CA ASN A 178 -7.51 1.48 1.32
C ASN A 178 -8.17 1.83 -0.01
N LYS A 179 -8.96 2.89 -0.09
CA LYS A 179 -9.70 3.23 -1.30
C LYS A 179 -9.53 4.67 -1.73
N TYR A 180 -9.44 4.87 -3.03
CA TYR A 180 -9.67 6.14 -3.72
C TYR A 180 -11.06 6.05 -4.35
N LYS A 181 -12.06 6.64 -3.69
CA LYS A 181 -13.39 6.81 -4.29
C LYS A 181 -13.33 7.98 -5.27
N PHE A 182 -13.77 7.75 -6.50
CA PHE A 182 -13.84 8.79 -7.53
C PHE A 182 -15.16 9.56 -7.38
N ASN A 183 -15.06 10.88 -7.43
CA ASN A 183 -16.16 11.83 -7.30
C ASN A 183 -15.73 13.21 -7.81
N GLU A 184 -16.54 14.24 -7.60
CA GLU A 184 -16.20 15.61 -7.98
C GLU A 184 -14.84 16.09 -7.43
N LYS A 185 -14.36 15.55 -6.30
CA LYS A 185 -13.08 15.97 -5.68
C LYS A 185 -11.91 15.09 -6.08
N ARG A 186 -12.13 13.94 -6.72
CA ARG A 186 -11.08 12.99 -7.12
C ARG A 186 -11.40 12.34 -8.45
N ARG A 187 -10.49 12.49 -9.40
CA ARG A 187 -10.64 11.99 -10.78
C ARG A 187 -9.52 11.03 -11.14
N LEU A 188 -9.86 10.08 -11.99
CA LEU A 188 -8.93 9.19 -12.68
C LEU A 188 -8.77 9.72 -14.10
N ARG A 189 -7.52 9.95 -14.55
CA ARG A 189 -7.21 10.50 -15.86
C ARG A 189 -6.06 9.75 -16.51
N VAL A 190 -6.01 9.79 -17.83
CA VAL A 190 -4.92 9.26 -18.63
C VAL A 190 -4.01 10.41 -19.04
N PHE A 191 -2.71 10.17 -18.97
CA PHE A 191 -1.67 11.06 -19.45
C PHE A 191 -0.68 10.26 -20.30
N GLN A 192 0.16 10.96 -21.04
CA GLN A 192 1.26 10.40 -21.81
C GLN A 192 2.51 11.22 -21.50
N TYR A 193 3.67 10.56 -21.48
CA TYR A 193 4.96 11.24 -21.34
C TYR A 193 5.40 11.92 -22.64
#